data_AF-A0A8J3JIA7-F1
#
_entry.id   AF-A0A8J3JIA7-F1
#
_cell.length_a   1.000
_cell.length_b   1.000
_cell.length_c   1.000
_cell.angle_alpha   90.00
_cell.angle_beta   90.00
_cell.angle_gamma   90.00
#
_symmetry.space_group_name_H-M   'P 1'
#
loop_
_entity.id
_entity.type
_entity.pdbx_description
1 polymer ?
#
loop_
_entity_poly.entity_id
_entity_poly.type
_entity_poly.pdbx_seq_one_letter_code
_entity_poly.pdbx_strand_id
1 'polypeptide(L)'
;MQRPAQSLRTRILAASAATVVAMGVSLAISTSASAANLIANPGLESGSLSPWSCSSGLGSVVTTPVHAGTRALQGSPNGSNHAQCSQTVSVTPNTAYVLSAWVRGGGGYVYLGYTGGTETWNPSASGGWVKLSLNLTTGASQTSLTVNVHGWYGQPAYQADDFALDGPGTPPSNPPTPTVAPSSPRPSPSASSSPPPPPPSSQPPPPPGGKKLLGYFVNWGVYQRAYHVKNIVTSGSAAKLTHINYAFGNVTNGQCVIGDAYADYDRAYTAAESVDGVADTWDAGALRGSFNQLRKLKRAYPNIKILWSFGGWTWSGGFGQAAANPTAFANSCYNLVEDPRWADVFDGIDIDWEYPNACGLSCDSSGPLAFRNLMQALRTRFGSSYLVTAAITADGSSGGKIDATDYNAAAQHLNWYNVMTYDYFGAFNAQGPTAPHSPLTSYTGIPTAGFNSDAAIQKLKGKGVPASKLLLGIGFYGRGWTGVTQATPGGTATGAAPGTYEAGIEDYKVLKNSCPSTGTIAGTAYAKCGSNWWSYDTPSTIGGKMSYSNTQGLGGAFFWELTGDTTGGELITAMKNGLG
;
A
#
# COMPACT_ATOMS: atom_id res chain seq x y z
N MET A 1 -51.69 58.92 -54.48
CA MET A 1 -51.93 57.47 -54.62
C MET A 1 -52.61 57.00 -53.34
N GLN A 2 -53.91 56.71 -53.44
CA GLN A 2 -54.91 56.75 -52.37
C GLN A 2 -55.18 55.37 -51.74
N ARG A 3 -55.44 55.36 -50.42
CA ARG A 3 -56.21 54.32 -49.69
C ARG A 3 -57.66 54.25 -50.23
N PRO A 4 -58.41 53.13 -50.14
CA PRO A 4 -59.26 52.81 -48.95
C PRO A 4 -59.43 51.27 -48.67
N ALA A 5 -59.81 50.78 -47.48
CA ALA A 5 -61.16 50.68 -46.87
C ALA A 5 -62.18 49.97 -47.81
N GLN A 6 -63.04 48.99 -47.45
CA GLN A 6 -63.92 48.84 -46.28
C GLN A 6 -64.69 47.49 -46.40
N SER A 7 -64.80 46.69 -45.33
CA SER A 7 -66.03 46.33 -44.59
C SER A 7 -67.11 45.45 -45.26
N LEU A 8 -67.57 44.38 -44.59
CA LEU A 8 -68.94 44.25 -44.01
C LEU A 8 -69.21 42.80 -43.50
N ARG A 9 -69.66 42.71 -42.23
CA ARG A 9 -70.82 41.95 -41.68
C ARG A 9 -70.91 40.40 -41.87
N THR A 10 -71.51 39.56 -41.03
CA THR A 10 -72.13 39.56 -39.68
C THR A 10 -72.73 38.15 -39.47
N ARG A 11 -72.52 37.53 -38.28
CA ARG A 11 -73.33 36.50 -37.55
C ARG A 11 -73.28 34.99 -37.91
N ILE A 12 -72.79 34.15 -36.98
CA ILE A 12 -73.49 33.26 -35.98
C ILE A 12 -73.92 31.91 -36.62
N LEU A 13 -73.42 30.72 -36.23
CA LEU A 13 -73.72 29.96 -35.00
C LEU A 13 -72.61 28.95 -34.60
N ALA A 14 -72.32 28.94 -33.30
CA ALA A 14 -72.04 27.81 -32.39
C ALA A 14 -71.33 26.52 -32.89
N ALA A 15 -70.06 26.37 -32.46
CA ALA A 15 -69.54 25.12 -31.92
C ALA A 15 -68.56 25.46 -30.77
N SER A 16 -68.91 25.03 -29.57
CA SER A 16 -68.19 25.29 -28.33
C SER A 16 -66.99 24.36 -28.19
N ALA A 17 -65.78 24.90 -28.04
CA ALA A 17 -64.68 24.27 -27.31
C ALA A 17 -63.64 25.33 -26.96
N ALA A 18 -63.75 25.87 -25.75
CA ALA A 18 -62.79 26.80 -25.18
C ALA A 18 -61.49 26.07 -24.86
N THR A 19 -60.40 26.62 -25.39
CA THR A 19 -59.02 26.33 -25.00
C THR A 19 -58.85 26.74 -23.53
N VAL A 20 -58.77 25.77 -22.62
CA VAL A 20 -58.19 25.96 -21.30
C VAL A 20 -56.70 25.70 -21.44
N VAL A 21 -55.91 26.72 -21.11
CA VAL A 21 -54.49 26.58 -20.76
C VAL A 21 -54.42 25.63 -19.56
N ALA A 22 -54.17 24.36 -19.84
CA ALA A 22 -53.83 23.37 -18.83
C ALA A 22 -52.33 23.11 -18.93
N MET A 23 -51.60 23.47 -17.88
CA MET A 23 -50.33 22.83 -17.54
C MET A 23 -50.64 21.35 -17.30
N GLY A 24 -50.65 20.58 -18.39
CA GLY A 24 -50.65 19.13 -18.34
C GLY A 24 -49.22 18.69 -18.10
N VAL A 25 -48.93 18.33 -16.85
CA VAL A 25 -47.78 17.50 -16.51
C VAL A 25 -47.96 16.18 -17.28
N SER A 26 -47.36 16.12 -18.47
CA SER A 26 -47.05 14.83 -19.08
C SER A 26 -46.00 14.21 -18.17
N LEU A 27 -46.41 13.24 -17.35
CA LEU A 27 -45.50 12.23 -16.83
C LEU A 27 -44.92 11.52 -18.07
N ALA A 28 -43.84 12.08 -18.62
CA ALA A 28 -42.89 11.27 -19.34
C ALA A 28 -42.36 10.31 -18.28
N ILE A 29 -42.83 9.07 -18.35
CA ILE A 29 -42.17 7.95 -17.67
C ILE A 29 -40.79 7.91 -18.32
N SER A 30 -39.82 8.58 -17.70
CA SER A 30 -38.42 8.44 -18.06
C SER A 30 -38.08 6.98 -17.80
N THR A 31 -38.06 6.17 -18.85
CA THR A 31 -37.41 4.88 -18.79
C THR A 31 -35.97 5.15 -18.40
N SER A 32 -35.56 4.62 -17.25
CA SER A 32 -34.20 4.72 -16.74
C SER A 32 -33.25 4.14 -17.80
N ALA A 33 -32.54 5.01 -18.51
CA ALA A 33 -31.44 4.58 -19.36
C ALA A 33 -30.24 4.24 -18.45
N SER A 34 -30.23 3.02 -17.92
CA SER A 34 -29.01 2.40 -17.40
C SER A 34 -28.03 2.29 -18.57
N ALA A 35 -26.80 2.80 -18.43
CA ALA A 35 -25.76 2.49 -19.39
C ALA A 35 -25.64 0.96 -19.47
N ALA A 36 -25.67 0.40 -20.68
CA ALA A 36 -25.57 -1.03 -20.90
C ALA A 36 -24.15 -1.50 -20.57
N ASN A 37 -24.03 -2.63 -19.87
CA ASN A 37 -22.77 -3.31 -19.61
C ASN A 37 -21.96 -3.45 -20.92
N LEU A 38 -20.75 -2.89 -20.95
CA LEU A 38 -19.90 -2.86 -22.14
C LEU A 38 -19.18 -4.18 -22.43
N ILE A 39 -19.21 -5.14 -21.49
CA ILE A 39 -18.63 -6.46 -21.68
C ILE A 39 -19.54 -7.31 -22.55
N ALA A 40 -19.02 -7.83 -23.66
CA ALA A 40 -19.74 -8.77 -24.49
C ALA A 40 -19.63 -10.20 -23.92
N ASN A 41 -20.72 -10.97 -24.05
CA ASN A 41 -20.85 -12.31 -23.48
C ASN A 41 -20.43 -12.36 -21.98
N PRO A 42 -21.01 -11.51 -21.11
CA PRO A 42 -20.54 -11.30 -19.74
C PRO A 42 -20.74 -12.49 -18.81
N GLY A 43 -21.68 -13.40 -19.09
CA GLY A 43 -21.87 -14.67 -18.36
C GLY A 43 -21.49 -15.90 -19.17
N LEU A 44 -20.84 -15.75 -20.33
CA LEU A 44 -20.43 -16.85 -21.20
C LEU A 44 -21.60 -17.73 -21.73
N GLU A 45 -22.83 -17.23 -21.65
CA GLU A 45 -24.07 -17.92 -22.02
C GLU A 45 -24.16 -18.34 -23.49
N SER A 46 -23.34 -17.74 -24.37
CA SER A 46 -23.23 -18.18 -25.76
C SER A 46 -22.65 -19.59 -25.92
N GLY A 47 -22.07 -20.17 -24.85
CA GLY A 47 -21.37 -21.45 -24.91
C GLY A 47 -19.98 -21.37 -25.54
N SER A 48 -19.54 -20.17 -25.91
CA SER A 48 -18.24 -19.88 -26.50
C SER A 48 -17.43 -18.96 -25.59
N LEU A 49 -16.11 -19.15 -25.58
CA LEU A 49 -15.19 -18.18 -24.96
C LEU A 49 -15.21 -16.85 -25.71
N SER A 50 -15.44 -16.85 -27.02
CA SER A 50 -15.46 -15.61 -27.80
C SER A 50 -16.49 -14.62 -27.23
N PRO A 51 -16.15 -13.33 -27.05
CA PRO A 51 -14.92 -12.65 -27.49
C PRO A 51 -13.76 -12.60 -26.48
N TRP A 52 -13.80 -13.39 -25.41
CA TRP A 52 -12.68 -13.55 -24.49
C TRP A 52 -11.53 -14.33 -25.10
N SER A 53 -10.32 -13.86 -24.86
CA SER A 53 -9.07 -14.54 -25.23
C SER A 53 -8.34 -14.99 -23.98
N CYS A 54 -8.06 -16.29 -23.87
CA CYS A 54 -7.39 -16.89 -22.74
C CYS A 54 -6.00 -17.42 -23.12
N SER A 55 -5.03 -17.21 -22.24
CA SER A 55 -3.63 -17.57 -22.47
C SER A 55 -3.47 -19.08 -22.72
N SER A 56 -2.79 -19.43 -23.82
CA SER A 56 -2.32 -20.79 -24.11
C SER A 56 -3.38 -21.90 -24.01
N GLY A 57 -4.64 -21.60 -24.31
CA GLY A 57 -5.74 -22.57 -24.22
C GLY A 57 -6.12 -22.99 -22.80
N LEU A 58 -5.70 -22.23 -21.78
CA LEU A 58 -5.96 -22.52 -20.37
C LEU A 58 -7.34 -22.02 -19.90
N GLY A 59 -8.15 -21.48 -20.80
CA GLY A 59 -9.52 -21.06 -20.54
C GLY A 59 -10.54 -22.02 -21.14
N SER A 60 -11.69 -22.17 -20.48
CA SER A 60 -12.85 -22.90 -21.01
C SER A 60 -14.17 -22.31 -20.50
N VAL A 61 -15.28 -22.67 -21.15
CA VAL A 61 -16.63 -22.39 -20.62
C VAL A 61 -17.12 -23.64 -19.89
N VAL A 62 -17.58 -23.48 -18.66
CA VAL A 62 -18.11 -24.56 -17.81
C VAL A 62 -19.60 -24.34 -17.54
N THR A 63 -20.32 -25.42 -17.20
CA THR A 63 -21.74 -25.38 -16.77
C THR A 63 -21.91 -25.56 -15.27
N THR A 64 -20.83 -25.86 -14.55
CA THR A 64 -20.77 -25.86 -13.09
C THR A 64 -19.31 -25.73 -12.63
N PRO A 65 -19.01 -24.93 -11.60
CA PRO A 65 -19.92 -24.01 -10.91
C PRO A 65 -20.26 -22.77 -11.76
N VAL A 66 -21.47 -22.23 -11.57
CA VAL A 66 -21.98 -21.01 -12.23
C VAL A 66 -22.54 -20.08 -11.16
N HIS A 67 -22.42 -18.76 -11.31
CA HIS A 67 -22.97 -17.78 -10.36
C HIS A 67 -24.41 -17.44 -10.71
N ALA A 68 -24.65 -17.04 -11.96
CA ALA A 68 -25.98 -16.83 -12.52
C ALA A 68 -26.05 -17.37 -13.95
N GLY A 69 -27.25 -17.72 -14.43
CA GLY A 69 -27.40 -18.33 -15.75
C GLY A 69 -27.00 -19.80 -15.78
N THR A 70 -26.37 -20.24 -16.87
CA THR A 70 -26.05 -21.65 -17.13
C THR A 70 -24.57 -21.91 -17.40
N ARG A 71 -23.76 -20.85 -17.51
CA ARG A 71 -22.35 -20.96 -17.91
C ARG A 71 -21.47 -20.00 -17.13
N ALA A 72 -20.18 -20.32 -17.05
CA ALA A 72 -19.16 -19.45 -16.47
C ALA A 72 -17.81 -19.66 -17.18
N LEU A 73 -16.91 -18.71 -17.05
CA LEU A 73 -15.51 -18.85 -17.47
C LEU A 73 -14.76 -19.70 -16.44
N GLN A 74 -13.92 -20.62 -16.88
CA GLN A 74 -12.91 -21.28 -16.05
C GLN A 74 -11.52 -21.01 -16.62
N GLY A 75 -10.58 -20.58 -15.77
CA GLY A 75 -9.16 -20.56 -16.08
C GLY A 75 -8.41 -21.60 -15.25
N SER A 76 -7.45 -22.29 -15.87
CA SER A 76 -6.67 -23.37 -15.25
C SER A 76 -5.18 -23.01 -15.18
N PRO A 77 -4.73 -22.29 -14.14
CA PRO A 77 -3.32 -21.95 -13.97
C PRO A 77 -2.42 -23.19 -13.87
N ASN A 78 -1.15 -23.01 -14.20
CA ASN A 78 -0.09 -24.00 -14.00
C ASN A 78 1.19 -23.32 -13.52
N GLY A 79 2.26 -24.08 -13.30
CA GLY A 79 3.52 -23.57 -12.75
C GLY A 79 4.21 -22.49 -13.60
N SER A 80 3.84 -22.33 -14.87
CA SER A 80 4.43 -21.36 -15.82
C SER A 80 3.45 -20.32 -16.33
N ASN A 81 2.15 -20.43 -16.01
CA ASN A 81 1.12 -19.53 -16.53
C ASN A 81 -0.06 -19.41 -15.56
N HIS A 82 -0.46 -18.19 -15.23
CA HIS A 82 -1.60 -17.83 -14.39
C HIS A 82 -2.99 -17.92 -15.05
N ALA A 83 -3.08 -18.44 -16.28
CA ALA A 83 -4.32 -18.66 -17.04
C ALA A 83 -5.16 -17.38 -17.20
N GLN A 84 -4.56 -16.30 -17.68
CA GLN A 84 -5.25 -15.03 -17.89
C GLN A 84 -6.24 -15.12 -19.05
N CYS A 85 -7.46 -14.65 -18.83
CA CYS A 85 -8.47 -14.39 -19.84
C CYS A 85 -8.74 -12.89 -19.92
N SER A 86 -8.93 -12.37 -21.13
CA SER A 86 -9.07 -10.93 -21.37
C SER A 86 -10.04 -10.61 -22.48
N GLN A 87 -10.65 -9.42 -22.42
CA GLN A 87 -11.52 -8.88 -23.46
C GLN A 87 -11.22 -7.39 -23.64
N THR A 88 -11.05 -6.94 -24.88
CA THR A 88 -10.90 -5.52 -25.19
C THR A 88 -12.24 -4.93 -25.56
N VAL A 89 -12.63 -3.86 -24.86
CA VAL A 89 -13.90 -3.14 -25.06
C VAL A 89 -13.63 -1.69 -25.41
N SER A 90 -14.59 -1.07 -26.12
CA SER A 90 -14.52 0.36 -26.45
C SER A 90 -14.99 1.18 -25.24
N VAL A 91 -14.26 2.24 -24.93
CA VAL A 91 -14.56 3.15 -23.82
C VAL A 91 -14.46 4.59 -24.29
N THR A 92 -15.06 5.51 -23.54
CA THR A 92 -15.01 6.95 -23.81
C THR A 92 -13.84 7.55 -23.02
N PRO A 93 -13.05 8.48 -23.59
CA PRO A 93 -12.01 9.18 -22.84
C PRO A 93 -12.55 9.97 -21.64
N ASN A 94 -11.71 10.18 -20.61
CA ASN A 94 -12.05 10.94 -19.38
C ASN A 94 -13.35 10.49 -18.70
N THR A 95 -13.68 9.21 -18.76
CA THR A 95 -14.97 8.68 -18.32
C THR A 95 -14.77 7.67 -17.20
N ALA A 96 -15.55 7.82 -16.13
CA ALA A 96 -15.52 6.91 -14.99
C ALA A 96 -16.33 5.64 -15.29
N TYR A 97 -15.76 4.48 -14.97
CA TYR A 97 -16.39 3.18 -15.10
C TYR A 97 -16.27 2.37 -13.82
N VAL A 98 -17.18 1.42 -13.63
CA VAL A 98 -17.08 0.37 -12.62
C VAL A 98 -16.90 -0.96 -13.34
N LEU A 99 -15.73 -1.59 -13.16
CA LEU A 99 -15.47 -2.96 -13.59
C LEU A 99 -15.86 -3.90 -12.44
N SER A 100 -16.60 -4.97 -12.72
CA SER A 100 -16.90 -6.01 -11.73
C SER A 100 -17.03 -7.40 -12.35
N ALA A 101 -16.86 -8.44 -11.54
CA ALA A 101 -17.11 -9.83 -11.90
C ALA A 101 -17.32 -10.64 -10.62
N TRP A 102 -18.09 -11.72 -10.71
CA TRP A 102 -18.13 -12.73 -9.66
C TRP A 102 -17.04 -13.76 -9.91
N VAL A 103 -16.26 -14.09 -8.89
CA VAL A 103 -15.15 -15.03 -8.99
C VAL A 103 -15.18 -16.06 -7.87
N ARG A 104 -14.59 -17.22 -8.13
CA ARG A 104 -14.38 -18.30 -7.14
C ARG A 104 -13.21 -19.21 -7.53
N GLY A 105 -12.81 -20.08 -6.61
CA GLY A 105 -11.75 -21.07 -6.83
C GLY A 105 -10.35 -20.46 -6.71
N GLY A 106 -9.40 -20.96 -7.50
CA GLY A 106 -8.06 -20.36 -7.60
C GLY A 106 -7.20 -20.43 -6.33
N GLY A 107 -7.59 -21.26 -5.34
CA GLY A 107 -6.98 -21.21 -4.00
C GLY A 107 -7.22 -19.87 -3.28
N GLY A 108 -8.19 -19.07 -3.74
CA GLY A 108 -8.44 -17.70 -3.26
C GLY A 108 -7.76 -16.61 -4.08
N TYR A 109 -6.87 -16.94 -5.01
CA TYR A 109 -6.09 -15.98 -5.79
C TYR A 109 -6.68 -15.78 -7.18
N VAL A 110 -7.86 -15.17 -7.25
CA VAL A 110 -8.51 -14.80 -8.51
C VAL A 110 -8.53 -13.29 -8.62
N TYR A 111 -7.86 -12.76 -9.64
CA TYR A 111 -7.66 -11.34 -9.86
C TYR A 111 -8.59 -10.86 -10.98
N LEU A 112 -9.19 -9.70 -10.79
CA LEU A 112 -9.90 -8.94 -11.80
C LEU A 112 -9.18 -7.60 -11.99
N GLY A 113 -8.88 -7.23 -13.23
CA GLY A 113 -8.14 -6.02 -13.53
C GLY A 113 -8.32 -5.56 -14.97
N TYR A 114 -7.48 -4.61 -15.37
CA TYR A 114 -7.39 -4.14 -16.74
C TYR A 114 -5.96 -3.74 -17.10
N THR A 115 -5.60 -3.86 -18.37
CA THR A 115 -4.23 -3.60 -18.84
C THR A 115 -3.84 -2.14 -18.61
N GLY A 116 -2.69 -1.92 -17.98
CA GLY A 116 -2.16 -0.59 -17.69
C GLY A 116 -2.79 0.10 -16.48
N GLY A 117 -3.63 -0.59 -15.69
CA GLY A 117 -4.17 -0.07 -14.44
C GLY A 117 -4.15 -1.09 -13.31
N THR A 118 -5.08 -0.92 -12.36
CA THR A 118 -5.12 -1.70 -11.12
C THR A 118 -5.85 -3.03 -11.28
N GLU A 119 -5.48 -4.00 -10.44
CA GLU A 119 -6.21 -5.26 -10.24
C GLU A 119 -6.69 -5.37 -8.78
N THR A 120 -7.70 -6.21 -8.55
CA THR A 120 -8.21 -6.55 -7.22
C THR A 120 -8.44 -8.05 -7.14
N TRP A 121 -8.39 -8.61 -5.93
CA TRP A 121 -8.68 -10.01 -5.66
C TRP A 121 -9.24 -10.17 -4.25
N ASN A 122 -9.86 -11.30 -3.95
CA ASN A 122 -10.38 -11.59 -2.62
C ASN A 122 -10.17 -13.08 -2.25
N PRO A 123 -9.44 -13.38 -1.16
CA PRO A 123 -9.14 -14.77 -0.76
C PRO A 123 -10.41 -15.60 -0.46
N SER A 124 -11.52 -14.95 -0.14
CA SER A 124 -12.82 -15.60 0.09
C SER A 124 -13.37 -16.29 -1.16
N ALA A 125 -12.83 -15.99 -2.35
CA ALA A 125 -13.12 -16.70 -3.59
C ALA A 125 -12.80 -18.21 -3.47
N SER A 126 -11.89 -18.61 -2.58
CA SER A 126 -11.57 -20.03 -2.32
C SER A 126 -12.79 -20.85 -1.86
N GLY A 127 -13.73 -20.24 -1.14
CA GLY A 127 -14.86 -20.91 -0.50
C GLY A 127 -16.23 -20.66 -1.14
N GLY A 128 -16.34 -19.76 -2.12
CA GLY A 128 -17.61 -19.41 -2.75
C GLY A 128 -17.48 -18.28 -3.77
N TRP A 129 -18.61 -17.90 -4.37
CA TRP A 129 -18.67 -16.76 -5.29
C TRP A 129 -18.50 -15.44 -4.53
N VAL A 130 -17.56 -14.63 -4.97
CA VAL A 130 -17.28 -13.30 -4.42
C VAL A 130 -17.30 -12.29 -5.55
N LYS A 131 -17.99 -11.17 -5.36
CA LYS A 131 -17.97 -10.07 -6.32
C LYS A 131 -16.71 -9.24 -6.11
N LEU A 132 -15.87 -9.16 -7.14
CA LEU A 132 -14.79 -8.20 -7.26
C LEU A 132 -15.29 -6.95 -7.97
N SER A 133 -14.81 -5.78 -7.57
CA SER A 133 -15.14 -4.52 -8.22
C SER A 133 -14.00 -3.52 -8.14
N LEU A 134 -13.80 -2.78 -9.23
CA LEU A 134 -12.81 -1.73 -9.41
C LEU A 134 -13.48 -0.49 -10.01
N ASN A 135 -13.18 0.67 -9.43
CA ASN A 135 -13.49 1.96 -10.06
C ASN A 135 -12.31 2.37 -10.93
N LEU A 136 -12.56 2.79 -12.16
CA LEU A 136 -11.52 3.31 -13.05
C LEU A 136 -12.01 4.56 -13.77
N THR A 137 -11.07 5.39 -14.24
CA THR A 137 -11.37 6.52 -15.12
C THR A 137 -10.41 6.45 -16.30
N THR A 138 -10.93 6.46 -17.51
CA THR A 138 -10.15 6.38 -18.73
C THR A 138 -9.35 7.66 -18.97
N GLY A 139 -8.15 7.53 -19.54
CA GLY A 139 -7.30 8.66 -19.89
C GLY A 139 -7.90 9.58 -20.97
N ALA A 140 -7.30 10.76 -21.14
CA ALA A 140 -7.82 11.82 -22.02
C ALA A 140 -7.88 11.46 -23.52
N SER A 141 -7.14 10.45 -23.95
CA SER A 141 -7.13 9.92 -25.32
C SER A 141 -7.51 8.44 -25.39
N GLN A 142 -7.99 7.86 -24.28
CA GLN A 142 -8.22 6.42 -24.20
C GLN A 142 -9.61 6.05 -24.72
N THR A 143 -9.63 5.36 -25.86
CA THR A 143 -10.86 4.90 -26.52
C THR A 143 -11.10 3.40 -26.41
N SER A 144 -10.16 2.66 -25.83
CA SER A 144 -10.27 1.22 -25.60
C SER A 144 -9.68 0.83 -24.24
N LEU A 145 -10.19 -0.28 -23.70
CA LEU A 145 -9.76 -0.86 -22.43
C LEU A 145 -9.72 -2.38 -22.57
N THR A 146 -8.62 -3.02 -22.16
CA THR A 146 -8.56 -4.48 -22.07
C THR A 146 -8.79 -4.88 -20.62
N VAL A 147 -9.96 -5.46 -20.33
CA VAL A 147 -10.23 -6.07 -19.03
C VAL A 147 -9.63 -7.46 -18.98
N ASN A 148 -9.17 -7.90 -17.82
CA ASN A 148 -8.57 -9.20 -17.62
C ASN A 148 -9.00 -9.84 -16.29
N VAL A 149 -9.01 -11.16 -16.29
CA VAL A 149 -9.18 -12.01 -15.11
C VAL A 149 -8.12 -13.10 -15.15
N HIS A 150 -7.52 -13.44 -14.02
CA HIS A 150 -6.55 -14.52 -13.95
C HIS A 150 -6.47 -15.16 -12.57
N GLY A 151 -5.91 -16.35 -12.51
CA GLY A 151 -5.60 -17.03 -11.27
C GLY A 151 -4.19 -16.69 -10.79
N TRP A 152 -3.58 -17.62 -10.07
CA TRP A 152 -2.17 -17.55 -9.71
C TRP A 152 -1.42 -18.81 -10.12
N TYR A 153 -0.12 -18.67 -10.38
CA TYR A 153 0.74 -19.76 -10.82
C TYR A 153 0.65 -20.97 -9.87
N GLY A 154 0.47 -22.15 -10.46
CA GLY A 154 0.38 -23.42 -9.74
C GLY A 154 -0.85 -23.59 -8.84
N GLN A 155 -1.81 -22.65 -8.84
CA GLN A 155 -3.04 -22.77 -8.08
C GLN A 155 -4.11 -23.60 -8.82
N PRO A 156 -5.11 -24.15 -8.08
CA PRO A 156 -6.27 -24.78 -8.70
C PRO A 156 -6.99 -23.86 -9.70
N ALA A 157 -7.84 -24.43 -10.55
CA ALA A 157 -8.65 -23.65 -11.47
C ALA A 157 -9.53 -22.62 -10.74
N TYR A 158 -9.73 -21.47 -11.38
CA TYR A 158 -10.67 -20.45 -10.94
C TYR A 158 -11.87 -20.40 -11.88
N GLN A 159 -13.01 -19.91 -11.38
CA GLN A 159 -14.15 -19.57 -12.20
C GLN A 159 -14.48 -18.09 -12.05
N ALA A 160 -14.98 -17.50 -13.14
CA ALA A 160 -15.42 -16.11 -13.18
C ALA A 160 -16.68 -15.99 -14.03
N ASP A 161 -17.58 -15.12 -13.61
CA ASP A 161 -18.93 -15.02 -14.16
C ASP A 161 -19.50 -13.61 -13.99
N ASP A 162 -20.56 -13.29 -14.74
CA ASP A 162 -21.30 -12.02 -14.68
C ASP A 162 -20.40 -10.77 -14.71
N PHE A 163 -19.49 -10.72 -15.68
CA PHE A 163 -18.60 -9.57 -15.88
C PHE A 163 -19.39 -8.32 -16.24
N ALA A 164 -19.06 -7.18 -15.64
CA ALA A 164 -19.66 -5.90 -15.99
C ALA A 164 -18.62 -4.79 -16.10
N LEU A 165 -18.75 -3.95 -17.12
CA LEU A 165 -18.06 -2.67 -17.22
C LEU A 165 -19.13 -1.60 -17.46
N ASP A 166 -19.55 -0.97 -16.39
CA ASP A 166 -20.65 0.00 -16.40
C ASP A 166 -20.08 1.42 -16.47
N GLY A 167 -20.51 2.19 -17.49
CA GLY A 167 -20.17 3.60 -17.67
C GLY A 167 -21.22 4.55 -17.06
N PRO A 168 -20.98 5.87 -17.07
CA PRO A 168 -21.89 6.79 -16.40
C PRO A 168 -23.15 7.00 -17.25
N GLY A 169 -24.27 6.52 -16.73
CA GLY A 169 -25.58 7.12 -16.97
C GLY A 169 -25.69 8.41 -16.15
N THR A 170 -25.36 9.55 -16.76
CA THR A 170 -25.42 10.94 -16.25
C THR A 170 -24.52 11.33 -15.04
N PRO A 171 -24.01 12.58 -14.98
CA PRO A 171 -23.17 13.06 -13.87
C PRO A 171 -24.00 13.35 -12.61
N PRO A 172 -23.42 13.31 -11.39
CA PRO A 172 -24.10 13.79 -10.19
C PRO A 172 -24.26 15.31 -10.26
N SER A 173 -25.51 15.78 -10.42
CA SER A 173 -25.90 17.09 -9.90
C SER A 173 -26.16 16.94 -8.40
N ASN A 174 -25.63 17.88 -7.62
CA ASN A 174 -25.71 17.90 -6.15
C ASN A 174 -27.14 17.62 -5.64
N PRO A 175 -27.33 16.77 -4.61
CA PRO A 175 -28.59 16.76 -3.88
C PRO A 175 -28.67 18.00 -2.96
N PRO A 176 -29.80 18.73 -2.94
CA PRO A 176 -30.02 19.78 -1.97
C PRO A 176 -30.31 19.19 -0.58
N THR A 177 -29.82 19.92 0.43
CA THR A 177 -30.03 19.73 1.87
C THR A 177 -31.48 19.37 2.23
N PRO A 178 -31.74 18.35 3.08
CA PRO A 178 -33.06 18.16 3.65
C PRO A 178 -33.27 19.10 4.84
N THR A 179 -34.23 20.01 4.70
CA THR A 179 -34.90 20.73 5.79
C THR A 179 -35.72 19.74 6.61
N VAL A 180 -35.53 19.71 7.93
CA VAL A 180 -36.43 18.99 8.86
C VAL A 180 -37.12 19.99 9.78
N ALA A 181 -38.45 19.92 9.83
CA ALA A 181 -39.34 20.58 10.78
C ALA A 181 -40.29 19.49 11.39
N PRO A 182 -40.94 19.73 12.54
CA PRO A 182 -40.76 18.92 13.74
C PRO A 182 -41.80 17.80 13.91
N SER A 183 -41.42 16.74 14.62
CA SER A 183 -42.36 15.76 15.18
C SER A 183 -42.25 15.68 16.71
N SER A 184 -43.42 15.67 17.35
CA SER A 184 -43.68 15.74 18.79
C SER A 184 -43.25 14.50 19.59
N PRO A 185 -43.17 14.58 20.94
CA PRO A 185 -42.36 13.67 21.75
C PRO A 185 -43.12 12.46 22.32
N ARG A 186 -42.40 11.35 22.54
CA ARG A 186 -42.80 10.28 23.49
C ARG A 186 -41.55 9.55 24.02
N PRO A 187 -41.62 8.84 25.17
CA PRO A 187 -40.88 9.19 26.37
C PRO A 187 -39.67 8.28 26.62
N SER A 188 -38.70 8.79 27.38
CA SER A 188 -37.52 8.08 27.89
C SER A 188 -37.86 6.87 28.77
N PRO A 189 -37.05 5.80 28.72
CA PRO A 189 -36.81 4.93 29.86
C PRO A 189 -35.55 5.38 30.62
N SER A 190 -35.64 5.29 31.95
CA SER A 190 -34.66 5.68 32.96
C SER A 190 -33.26 5.10 32.75
N ALA A 191 -32.26 5.94 33.03
CA ALA A 191 -30.87 5.57 33.20
C ALA A 191 -30.65 4.78 34.51
N SER A 192 -29.91 3.67 34.42
CA SER A 192 -29.20 3.08 35.55
C SER A 192 -27.76 3.55 35.49
N SER A 193 -27.28 4.13 36.59
CA SER A 193 -26.00 4.80 36.72
C SER A 193 -24.84 3.83 36.96
N SER A 194 -23.88 3.78 36.03
CA SER A 194 -22.51 3.35 36.29
C SER A 194 -21.59 4.58 36.29
N PRO A 195 -20.59 4.66 37.21
CA PRO A 195 -19.76 5.85 37.35
C PRO A 195 -18.79 5.99 36.16
N PRO A 196 -18.43 7.23 35.77
CA PRO A 196 -17.52 7.48 34.65
C PRO A 196 -16.09 7.04 34.97
N PRO A 197 -15.32 6.56 33.98
CA PRO A 197 -13.89 6.28 34.17
C PRO A 197 -13.13 7.59 34.45
N PRO A 198 -12.03 7.55 35.23
CA PRO A 198 -11.26 8.74 35.54
C PRO A 198 -10.60 9.31 34.27
N PRO A 199 -10.38 10.63 34.20
CA PRO A 199 -9.71 11.25 33.06
C PRO A 199 -8.29 10.69 32.88
N PRO A 200 -7.79 10.58 31.64
CA PRO A 200 -6.42 10.14 31.39
C PRO A 200 -5.46 11.10 32.09
N SER A 201 -4.63 10.54 32.96
CA SER A 201 -3.57 11.27 33.64
C SER A 201 -2.65 11.92 32.59
N SER A 202 -2.49 13.24 32.68
CA SER A 202 -1.47 13.98 31.96
C SER A 202 -0.08 13.54 32.42
N GLN A 203 0.46 12.50 31.78
CA GLN A 203 1.88 12.20 31.94
C GLN A 203 2.69 13.28 31.23
N PRO A 204 3.74 13.83 31.87
CA PRO A 204 4.70 14.68 31.18
C PRO A 204 5.37 13.90 30.04
N PRO A 205 5.80 14.57 28.96
CA PRO A 205 6.50 13.92 27.86
C PRO A 205 7.71 13.12 28.38
N PRO A 206 8.04 11.96 27.78
CA PRO A 206 9.18 11.17 28.21
C PRO A 206 10.46 12.03 28.09
N PRO A 207 11.43 11.83 28.99
CA PRO A 207 12.63 12.66 29.03
C PRO A 207 13.37 12.61 27.68
N PRO A 208 13.95 13.73 27.22
CA PRO A 208 14.76 13.73 26.02
C PRO A 208 16.05 12.96 26.30
N GLY A 209 16.22 11.73 25.78
CA GLY A 209 17.48 11.01 26.04
C GLY A 209 17.74 9.63 25.44
N GLY A 210 16.79 8.98 24.76
CA GLY A 210 17.01 7.63 24.18
C GLY A 210 17.28 7.62 22.68
N LYS A 211 18.14 6.70 22.22
CA LYS A 211 18.27 6.35 20.78
C LYS A 211 16.98 5.69 20.30
N LYS A 212 16.57 6.01 19.07
CA LYS A 212 15.39 5.39 18.45
C LYS A 212 15.79 4.00 17.94
N LEU A 213 14.99 3.00 18.27
CA LEU A 213 14.99 1.70 17.63
C LEU A 213 13.60 1.48 17.02
N LEU A 214 13.52 1.59 15.70
CA LEU A 214 12.29 1.54 14.91
C LEU A 214 12.27 0.26 14.06
N GLY A 215 11.12 -0.42 13.99
CA GLY A 215 10.93 -1.59 13.13
C GLY A 215 9.75 -1.41 12.19
N TYR A 216 9.89 -1.86 10.93
CA TYR A 216 8.76 -1.93 9.99
C TYR A 216 7.99 -3.23 10.18
N PHE A 217 6.67 -3.14 10.34
CA PHE A 217 5.72 -4.25 10.29
C PHE A 217 4.95 -4.19 8.98
N VAL A 218 5.09 -5.21 8.14
CA VAL A 218 4.45 -5.25 6.82
C VAL A 218 3.06 -5.89 6.90
N ASN A 219 2.06 -5.24 6.33
CA ASN A 219 0.65 -5.65 6.42
C ASN A 219 0.40 -7.00 5.72
N TRP A 220 1.08 -7.25 4.60
CA TRP A 220 1.02 -8.54 3.90
C TRP A 220 1.71 -9.68 4.66
N GLY A 221 2.43 -9.38 5.75
CA GLY A 221 3.11 -10.36 6.60
C GLY A 221 2.15 -11.36 7.24
N VAL A 222 0.89 -10.99 7.42
CA VAL A 222 -0.15 -11.82 8.05
C VAL A 222 -0.66 -12.97 7.18
N TYR A 223 -0.25 -13.02 5.90
CA TYR A 223 -0.65 -14.05 4.94
C TYR A 223 0.40 -15.17 4.86
N GLN A 224 1.06 -15.36 3.70
CA GLN A 224 1.99 -16.46 3.45
C GLN A 224 3.20 -16.45 4.40
N ARG A 225 3.61 -15.28 4.90
CA ARG A 225 4.68 -15.15 5.89
C ARG A 225 4.26 -15.59 7.29
N ALA A 226 2.95 -15.67 7.55
CA ALA A 226 2.35 -16.03 8.84
C ALA A 226 2.97 -15.29 10.03
N TYR A 227 3.31 -14.01 9.83
CA TYR A 227 3.88 -13.14 10.85
C TYR A 227 2.85 -12.12 11.29
N HIS A 228 2.48 -12.18 12.55
CA HIS A 228 1.47 -11.37 13.19
C HIS A 228 2.10 -10.42 14.21
N VAL A 229 1.35 -9.40 14.64
CA VAL A 229 1.80 -8.48 15.70
C VAL A 229 2.16 -9.23 16.99
N LYS A 230 1.50 -10.38 17.26
CA LYS A 230 1.87 -11.28 18.37
C LYS A 230 3.33 -11.74 18.31
N ASN A 231 3.90 -11.95 17.12
CA ASN A 231 5.29 -12.36 16.96
C ASN A 231 6.28 -11.30 17.48
N ILE A 232 5.91 -10.02 17.44
CA ILE A 232 6.70 -8.93 18.05
C ILE A 232 6.80 -9.12 19.58
N VAL A 233 5.72 -9.61 20.20
CA VAL A 233 5.69 -9.92 21.65
C VAL A 233 6.46 -11.20 21.94
N THR A 234 6.15 -12.30 21.25
CA THR A 234 6.73 -13.61 21.56
C THR A 234 8.22 -13.72 21.27
N SER A 235 8.73 -12.92 20.32
CA SER A 235 10.17 -12.78 20.08
C SER A 235 10.89 -11.90 21.10
N GLY A 236 10.14 -11.25 22.01
CA GLY A 236 10.67 -10.23 22.91
C GLY A 236 11.12 -8.96 22.19
N SER A 237 10.73 -8.75 20.93
CA SER A 237 11.05 -7.53 20.17
C SER A 237 10.33 -6.30 20.73
N ALA A 238 9.10 -6.47 21.20
CA ALA A 238 8.28 -5.39 21.77
C ALA A 238 8.99 -4.67 22.93
N ALA A 239 9.69 -5.41 23.80
CA ALA A 239 10.44 -4.84 24.92
C ALA A 239 11.67 -4.01 24.50
N LYS A 240 12.10 -4.13 23.24
CA LYS A 240 13.31 -3.48 22.69
C LYS A 240 12.96 -2.28 21.81
N LEU A 241 11.83 -2.36 21.10
CA LEU A 241 11.36 -1.33 20.19
C LEU A 241 10.98 -0.05 20.94
N THR A 242 11.24 1.07 20.27
CA THR A 242 10.68 2.38 20.64
C THR A 242 9.56 2.78 19.70
N HIS A 243 9.67 2.40 18.43
CA HIS A 243 8.73 2.80 17.38
C HIS A 243 8.43 1.62 16.45
N ILE A 244 7.23 1.60 15.89
CA ILE A 244 6.82 0.69 14.81
C ILE A 244 6.28 1.53 13.66
N ASN A 245 6.74 1.27 12.45
CA ASN A 245 6.08 1.73 11.24
C ASN A 245 5.20 0.61 10.70
N TYR A 246 3.89 0.87 10.59
CA TYR A 246 2.96 -0.02 9.90
C TYR A 246 3.01 0.25 8.40
N ALA A 247 3.47 -0.73 7.63
CA ALA A 247 3.71 -0.63 6.19
C ALA A 247 2.69 -1.47 5.40
N PHE A 248 1.96 -0.96 4.42
CA PHE A 248 1.84 0.45 4.05
C PHE A 248 0.37 0.85 3.90
N GLY A 249 0.10 2.14 4.05
CA GLY A 249 -1.02 2.80 3.39
C GLY A 249 -0.60 3.22 1.97
N ASN A 250 -1.58 3.37 1.08
CA ASN A 250 -1.34 3.73 -0.32
C ASN A 250 -1.55 5.23 -0.54
N VAL A 251 -1.00 5.78 -1.61
CA VAL A 251 -1.24 7.15 -2.08
C VAL A 251 -1.89 7.10 -3.46
N THR A 252 -3.18 7.42 -3.50
CA THR A 252 -3.99 7.38 -4.73
C THR A 252 -4.63 8.75 -4.96
N ASN A 253 -4.55 9.28 -6.18
CA ASN A 253 -5.10 10.59 -6.55
C ASN A 253 -4.65 11.73 -5.63
N GLY A 254 -3.39 11.68 -5.17
CA GLY A 254 -2.83 12.66 -4.25
C GLY A 254 -3.40 12.61 -2.83
N GLN A 255 -3.96 11.47 -2.40
CA GLN A 255 -4.54 11.27 -1.07
C GLN A 255 -4.04 9.98 -0.42
N CYS A 256 -3.92 9.99 0.91
CA CYS A 256 -3.69 8.77 1.67
C CYS A 256 -4.95 7.89 1.66
N VAL A 257 -4.78 6.61 1.35
CA VAL A 257 -5.85 5.60 1.35
C VAL A 257 -5.39 4.30 2.02
N ILE A 258 -6.35 3.48 2.43
CA ILE A 258 -6.11 2.12 2.95
C ILE A 258 -5.31 1.30 1.93
N GLY A 259 -4.35 0.51 2.40
CA GLY A 259 -3.58 -0.40 1.57
C GLY A 259 -4.36 -1.71 1.34
N ASP A 260 -4.64 -2.41 2.43
CA ASP A 260 -5.39 -3.68 2.42
C ASP A 260 -6.35 -3.71 3.62
N ALA A 261 -7.61 -3.36 3.38
CA ALA A 261 -8.63 -3.28 4.43
C ALA A 261 -8.76 -4.58 5.25
N TYR A 262 -8.54 -5.74 4.62
CA TYR A 262 -8.66 -7.01 5.30
C TYR A 262 -7.52 -7.19 6.31
N ALA A 263 -6.26 -7.07 5.86
CA ALA A 263 -5.11 -7.15 6.77
C ALA A 263 -5.10 -6.02 7.81
N ASP A 264 -5.51 -4.81 7.41
CA ASP A 264 -5.44 -3.60 8.20
C ASP A 264 -6.44 -3.64 9.37
N TYR A 265 -7.74 -3.84 9.10
CA TYR A 265 -8.76 -3.71 10.15
C TYR A 265 -9.88 -4.76 10.17
N ASP A 266 -9.91 -5.73 9.26
CA ASP A 266 -11.06 -6.67 9.15
C ASP A 266 -10.73 -8.14 9.50
N ARG A 267 -9.48 -8.60 9.28
CA ARG A 267 -9.06 -9.97 9.57
C ARG A 267 -9.27 -10.29 11.04
N ALA A 268 -10.16 -11.23 11.33
CA ALA A 268 -10.37 -11.72 12.69
C ALA A 268 -9.17 -12.57 13.14
N TYR A 269 -8.67 -12.30 14.35
CA TYR A 269 -7.63 -13.11 14.97
C TYR A 269 -8.24 -14.09 15.97
N THR A 270 -7.77 -15.34 15.94
CA THR A 270 -8.07 -16.30 17.01
C THR A 270 -7.34 -15.92 18.31
N ALA A 271 -7.73 -16.53 19.43
CA ALA A 271 -7.01 -16.40 20.70
C ALA A 271 -5.53 -16.81 20.58
N ALA A 272 -5.24 -17.82 19.75
CA ALA A 272 -3.88 -18.31 19.53
C ALA A 272 -3.02 -17.30 18.75
N GLU A 273 -3.61 -16.53 17.83
CA GLU A 273 -2.89 -15.57 17.00
C GLU A 273 -2.87 -14.15 17.61
N SER A 274 -3.80 -13.83 18.52
CA SER A 274 -3.92 -12.48 19.07
C SER A 274 -2.89 -12.17 20.15
N VAL A 275 -2.53 -10.89 20.25
CA VAL A 275 -1.54 -10.37 21.20
C VAL A 275 -1.94 -10.63 22.65
N ASP A 276 -3.23 -10.44 22.98
CA ASP A 276 -3.74 -10.58 24.34
C ASP A 276 -4.32 -11.96 24.67
N GLY A 277 -4.24 -12.91 23.74
CA GLY A 277 -4.79 -14.25 23.93
C GLY A 277 -6.32 -14.31 23.84
N VAL A 278 -6.98 -13.24 23.40
CA VAL A 278 -8.44 -13.17 23.25
C VAL A 278 -8.77 -13.10 21.76
N ALA A 279 -9.67 -14.00 21.31
CA ALA A 279 -10.16 -13.99 19.93
C ALA A 279 -10.96 -12.71 19.65
N ASP A 280 -10.87 -12.19 18.43
CA ASP A 280 -11.68 -11.05 18.01
C ASP A 280 -13.15 -11.47 17.85
N THR A 281 -14.08 -10.56 18.14
CA THR A 281 -15.52 -10.82 17.99
C THR A 281 -15.97 -10.60 16.54
N TRP A 282 -17.16 -11.11 16.21
CA TRP A 282 -17.80 -10.90 14.91
C TRP A 282 -18.75 -9.69 14.91
N ASP A 283 -18.81 -8.95 16.01
CA ASP A 283 -19.76 -7.85 16.20
C ASP A 283 -19.56 -6.74 15.15
N ALA A 284 -20.65 -6.22 14.63
CA ALA A 284 -20.61 -5.14 13.66
C ALA A 284 -19.92 -3.90 14.24
N GLY A 285 -18.93 -3.37 13.52
CA GLY A 285 -18.17 -2.19 13.93
C GLY A 285 -17.00 -2.46 14.88
N ALA A 286 -16.76 -3.73 15.27
CA ALA A 286 -15.56 -4.08 16.02
C ALA A 286 -14.28 -3.85 15.17
N LEU A 287 -13.27 -3.19 15.75
CA LEU A 287 -11.96 -3.12 15.11
C LEU A 287 -11.29 -4.50 15.19
N ARG A 288 -10.81 -5.01 14.05
CA ARG A 288 -10.06 -6.26 13.92
C ARG A 288 -8.74 -5.97 13.18
N GLY A 289 -8.19 -6.98 12.51
CA GLY A 289 -6.98 -6.84 11.71
C GLY A 289 -5.75 -6.46 12.54
N SER A 290 -4.70 -6.10 11.82
CA SER A 290 -3.44 -5.68 12.43
C SER A 290 -3.61 -4.43 13.29
N PHE A 291 -4.53 -3.52 12.96
CA PHE A 291 -4.81 -2.32 13.76
C PHE A 291 -5.30 -2.67 15.17
N ASN A 292 -6.21 -3.64 15.32
CA ASN A 292 -6.62 -4.10 16.65
C ASN A 292 -5.46 -4.77 17.40
N GLN A 293 -4.62 -5.54 16.70
CA GLN A 293 -3.49 -6.18 17.34
C GLN A 293 -2.41 -5.15 17.78
N LEU A 294 -2.21 -4.08 17.01
CA LEU A 294 -1.34 -2.96 17.40
C LEU A 294 -1.92 -2.17 18.58
N ARG A 295 -3.25 -1.98 18.65
CA ARG A 295 -3.92 -1.43 19.84
C ARG A 295 -3.64 -2.28 21.08
N LYS A 296 -3.79 -3.60 20.96
CA LYS A 296 -3.50 -4.57 22.03
C LYS A 296 -2.02 -4.53 22.42
N LEU A 297 -1.10 -4.41 21.45
CA LEU A 297 0.33 -4.25 21.68
C LEU A 297 0.65 -2.97 22.46
N LYS A 298 0.12 -1.81 22.05
CA LYS A 298 0.34 -0.54 22.77
C LYS A 298 -0.15 -0.60 24.21
N ARG A 299 -1.28 -1.27 24.47
CA ARG A 299 -1.77 -1.47 25.84
C ARG A 299 -0.79 -2.28 26.70
N ALA A 300 -0.14 -3.29 26.12
CA ALA A 300 0.86 -4.10 26.82
C ALA A 300 2.25 -3.42 26.92
N TYR A 301 2.57 -2.55 25.96
CA TYR A 301 3.85 -1.86 25.85
C TYR A 301 3.63 -0.35 25.61
N PRO A 302 3.21 0.41 26.64
CA PRO A 302 2.75 1.80 26.49
C PRO A 302 3.83 2.79 26.02
N ASN A 303 5.11 2.39 26.07
CA ASN A 303 6.23 3.20 25.60
C ASN A 303 6.46 3.10 24.08
N ILE A 304 5.85 2.13 23.39
CA ILE A 304 5.97 2.00 21.94
C ILE A 304 5.08 3.03 21.26
N LYS A 305 5.65 3.74 20.29
CA LYS A 305 4.93 4.64 19.39
C LYS A 305 4.72 3.98 18.03
N ILE A 306 3.53 4.14 17.45
CA ILE A 306 3.19 3.48 16.17
C ILE A 306 2.89 4.55 15.14
N LEU A 307 3.59 4.54 14.01
CA LEU A 307 3.33 5.42 12.88
C LEU A 307 2.74 4.60 11.74
N TRP A 308 1.82 5.18 10.99
CA TRP A 308 1.38 4.59 9.72
C TRP A 308 2.26 5.11 8.58
N SER A 309 2.94 4.19 7.90
CA SER A 309 3.79 4.50 6.75
C SER A 309 3.00 4.49 5.46
N PHE A 310 3.09 5.55 4.66
CA PHE A 310 2.41 5.67 3.37
C PHE A 310 3.40 5.67 2.21
N GLY A 311 3.11 4.88 1.17
CA GLY A 311 3.96 4.73 -0.01
C GLY A 311 4.73 3.42 -0.03
N GLY A 312 6.06 3.51 0.06
CA GLY A 312 7.00 2.43 -0.24
C GLY A 312 7.20 2.28 -1.75
N TRP A 313 8.05 1.32 -2.12
CA TRP A 313 8.45 1.06 -3.51
C TRP A 313 7.27 1.00 -4.50
N THR A 314 6.23 0.22 -4.19
CA THR A 314 5.11 -0.05 -5.10
C THR A 314 4.10 1.10 -5.18
N TRP A 315 3.86 1.81 -4.08
CA TRP A 315 2.77 2.78 -3.95
C TRP A 315 3.23 4.25 -3.93
N SER A 316 4.42 4.51 -4.44
CA SER A 316 4.98 5.87 -4.54
C SER A 316 4.50 6.67 -5.77
N GLY A 317 3.80 6.05 -6.72
CA GLY A 317 3.36 6.70 -7.97
C GLY A 317 2.39 7.86 -7.77
N GLY A 318 1.66 7.91 -6.64
CA GLY A 318 0.69 8.97 -6.33
C GLY A 318 1.27 10.24 -5.70
N PHE A 319 2.55 10.25 -5.35
CA PHE A 319 3.14 11.39 -4.63
C PHE A 319 3.32 12.64 -5.50
N GLY A 320 3.48 12.50 -6.82
CA GLY A 320 3.51 13.65 -7.72
C GLY A 320 2.21 14.45 -7.68
N GLN A 321 1.06 13.77 -7.68
CA GLN A 321 -0.25 14.43 -7.49
C GLN A 321 -0.40 14.98 -6.06
N ALA A 322 0.10 14.27 -5.05
CA ALA A 322 0.07 14.74 -3.67
C ALA A 322 0.87 16.05 -3.49
N ALA A 323 2.03 16.15 -4.14
CA ALA A 323 2.89 17.32 -4.13
C ALA A 323 2.26 18.53 -4.85
N ALA A 324 1.37 18.31 -5.82
CA ALA A 324 0.61 19.37 -6.48
C ALA A 324 -0.45 20.01 -5.57
N ASN A 325 -0.96 19.28 -4.56
CA ASN A 325 -1.85 19.83 -3.54
C ASN A 325 -1.53 19.30 -2.12
N PRO A 326 -0.43 19.78 -1.51
CA PRO A 326 0.06 19.25 -0.23
C PRO A 326 -0.95 19.36 0.93
N THR A 327 -1.75 20.41 0.95
CA THR A 327 -2.77 20.63 2.00
C THR A 327 -3.89 19.59 1.90
N ALA A 328 -4.37 19.28 0.69
CA ALA A 328 -5.38 18.25 0.50
C ALA A 328 -4.84 16.86 0.87
N PHE A 329 -3.61 16.55 0.45
CA PHE A 329 -2.92 15.33 0.86
C PHE A 329 -2.84 15.23 2.39
N ALA A 330 -2.29 16.24 3.06
CA ALA A 330 -2.14 16.24 4.52
C ALA A 330 -3.47 16.07 5.25
N ASN A 331 -4.56 16.70 4.78
CA ASN A 331 -5.89 16.52 5.32
C ASN A 331 -6.40 15.08 5.16
N SER A 332 -6.24 14.48 3.98
CA SER A 332 -6.65 13.09 3.75
C SER A 332 -5.89 12.12 4.65
N CYS A 333 -4.59 12.32 4.81
CA CYS A 333 -3.74 11.49 5.67
C CYS A 333 -4.12 11.63 7.15
N TYR A 334 -4.33 12.85 7.63
CA TYR A 334 -4.78 13.05 9.01
C TYR A 334 -6.12 12.38 9.26
N ASN A 335 -7.10 12.58 8.38
CA ASN A 335 -8.43 12.01 8.54
C ASN A 335 -8.40 10.47 8.55
N LEU A 336 -7.50 9.86 7.79
CA LEU A 336 -7.35 8.41 7.75
C LEU A 336 -6.62 7.86 8.97
N VAL A 337 -5.54 8.52 9.41
CA VAL A 337 -4.79 8.15 10.63
C VAL A 337 -5.68 8.28 11.88
N GLU A 338 -6.52 9.32 11.93
CA GLU A 338 -7.45 9.62 13.03
C GLU A 338 -8.88 9.13 12.79
N ASP A 339 -9.07 8.12 11.93
CA ASP A 339 -10.39 7.54 11.71
C ASP A 339 -10.96 7.05 13.07
N PRO A 340 -12.22 7.36 13.43
CA PRO A 340 -12.79 7.03 14.72
C PRO A 340 -12.72 5.55 15.11
N ARG A 341 -12.60 4.64 14.13
CA ARG A 341 -12.44 3.20 14.37
C ARG A 341 -11.10 2.85 15.03
N TRP A 342 -10.05 3.64 14.82
CA TRP A 342 -8.68 3.37 15.26
C TRP A 342 -7.86 4.60 15.68
N ALA A 343 -8.51 5.73 16.02
CA ALA A 343 -7.84 6.97 16.39
C ALA A 343 -6.86 6.85 17.59
N ASP A 344 -6.94 5.79 18.40
CA ASP A 344 -6.01 5.52 19.50
C ASP A 344 -4.76 4.70 19.09
N VAL A 345 -4.71 4.20 17.86
CA VAL A 345 -3.65 3.29 17.39
C VAL A 345 -2.39 4.04 17.01
N PHE A 346 -2.50 5.12 16.23
CA PHE A 346 -1.34 5.77 15.61
C PHE A 346 -0.91 7.04 16.38
N ASP A 347 0.39 7.18 16.61
CA ASP A 347 1.04 8.34 17.21
C ASP A 347 1.65 9.29 16.16
N GLY A 348 1.47 9.00 14.87
CA GLY A 348 2.05 9.76 13.79
C GLY A 348 1.96 9.11 12.42
N ILE A 349 2.67 9.74 11.48
CA ILE A 349 2.73 9.34 10.07
C ILE A 349 4.19 9.28 9.60
N ASP A 350 4.48 8.27 8.79
CA ASP A 350 5.74 8.14 8.05
C ASP A 350 5.46 8.25 6.54
N ILE A 351 6.26 9.05 5.83
CA ILE A 351 6.18 9.18 4.38
C ILE A 351 7.34 8.46 3.73
N ASP A 352 7.03 7.47 2.92
CA ASP A 352 8.01 6.66 2.21
C ASP A 352 7.82 6.88 0.69
N TRP A 353 8.26 8.05 0.22
CA TRP A 353 8.22 8.40 -1.20
C TRP A 353 9.50 7.94 -1.89
N GLU A 354 9.35 6.97 -2.79
CA GLU A 354 10.40 6.36 -3.58
C GLU A 354 10.26 6.67 -5.09
N TYR A 355 10.78 7.79 -5.61
CA TYR A 355 11.57 8.82 -4.91
C TYR A 355 11.24 10.24 -5.39
N PRO A 356 11.30 11.26 -4.51
CA PRO A 356 11.05 12.64 -4.90
C PRO A 356 12.13 13.15 -5.86
N ASN A 357 11.68 13.73 -6.97
CA ASN A 357 12.49 14.30 -8.05
C ASN A 357 13.54 13.32 -8.63
N ALA A 358 13.26 12.02 -8.57
CA ALA A 358 14.12 10.96 -9.06
C ALA A 358 13.30 9.72 -9.47
N CYS A 359 13.97 8.65 -9.94
CA CYS A 359 13.30 7.40 -10.31
C CYS A 359 13.36 6.33 -9.21
N GLY A 360 12.21 5.72 -8.96
CA GLY A 360 12.02 4.43 -8.28
C GLY A 360 11.40 3.44 -9.27
N LEU A 361 10.28 2.81 -8.89
CA LEU A 361 9.45 2.05 -9.82
C LEU A 361 8.85 2.94 -10.93
N SER A 362 8.56 4.20 -10.58
CA SER A 362 8.20 5.27 -11.51
C SER A 362 9.15 6.45 -11.34
N CYS A 363 9.24 7.29 -12.36
CA CYS A 363 10.07 8.51 -12.32
C CYS A 363 9.23 9.72 -11.94
N ASP A 364 9.73 10.50 -10.98
CA ASP A 364 9.17 11.78 -10.58
C ASP A 364 10.04 12.96 -11.06
N SER A 365 9.37 14.08 -11.32
CA SER A 365 10.02 15.35 -11.68
C SER A 365 9.34 16.55 -10.99
N SER A 366 8.78 16.33 -9.80
CA SER A 366 8.03 17.37 -9.06
C SER A 366 8.91 18.54 -8.58
N GLY A 367 10.23 18.44 -8.76
CA GLY A 367 11.20 19.46 -8.41
C GLY A 367 11.74 19.31 -6.98
N PRO A 368 12.90 19.93 -6.68
CA PRO A 368 13.67 19.66 -5.46
C PRO A 368 12.98 20.10 -4.15
N LEU A 369 11.97 20.98 -4.24
CA LEU A 369 11.22 21.50 -3.09
C LEU A 369 9.88 20.78 -2.84
N ALA A 370 9.43 19.93 -3.75
CA ALA A 370 8.13 19.25 -3.64
C ALA A 370 8.02 18.44 -2.34
N PHE A 371 9.05 17.67 -2.03
CA PHE A 371 9.12 16.90 -0.80
C PHE A 371 9.02 17.79 0.46
N ARG A 372 9.76 18.91 0.50
CA ARG A 372 9.69 19.87 1.61
C ARG A 372 8.28 20.42 1.78
N ASN A 373 7.62 20.82 0.70
CA ASN A 373 6.27 21.38 0.74
C ASN A 373 5.25 20.35 1.29
N LEU A 374 5.40 19.08 0.90
CA LEU A 374 4.59 17.99 1.42
C LEU A 374 4.78 17.78 2.92
N MET A 375 6.04 17.75 3.39
CA MET A 375 6.35 17.60 4.82
C MET A 375 5.87 18.80 5.65
N GLN A 376 5.96 20.01 5.10
CA GLN A 376 5.45 21.22 5.74
C GLN A 376 3.92 21.16 5.93
N ALA A 377 3.19 20.73 4.90
CA ALA A 377 1.73 20.59 4.99
C ALA A 377 1.32 19.54 6.01
N LEU A 378 2.01 18.39 6.03
CA LEU A 378 1.80 17.36 7.05
C LEU A 378 2.08 17.90 8.46
N ARG A 379 3.22 18.54 8.69
CA ARG A 379 3.53 19.14 10.00
C ARG A 379 2.48 20.16 10.43
N THR A 380 2.00 20.99 9.50
CA THR A 380 0.95 21.97 9.77
C THR A 380 -0.34 21.28 10.20
N ARG A 381 -0.71 20.18 9.54
CA ARG A 381 -1.97 19.47 9.82
C ARG A 381 -1.92 18.61 11.08
N PHE A 382 -0.81 17.92 11.30
CA PHE A 382 -0.59 17.00 12.42
C PHE A 382 -0.10 17.72 13.69
N GLY A 383 0.35 18.98 13.59
CA GLY A 383 0.81 19.75 14.74
C GLY A 383 2.09 19.20 15.38
N SER A 384 2.37 19.61 16.62
CA SER A 384 3.58 19.21 17.35
C SER A 384 3.40 17.92 18.17
N SER A 385 2.16 17.52 18.45
CA SER A 385 1.85 16.34 19.28
C SER A 385 2.07 15.01 18.56
N TYR A 386 2.00 15.02 17.23
CA TYR A 386 2.19 13.84 16.39
C TYR A 386 3.62 13.76 15.86
N LEU A 387 4.06 12.52 15.66
CA LEU A 387 5.28 12.23 14.92
C LEU A 387 5.02 12.38 13.41
N VAL A 388 5.92 13.08 12.72
CA VAL A 388 5.95 13.14 11.25
C VAL A 388 7.37 12.78 10.85
N THR A 389 7.53 11.66 10.17
CA THR A 389 8.81 11.08 9.75
C THR A 389 8.80 10.78 8.27
N ALA A 390 9.96 10.46 7.71
CA ALA A 390 10.02 9.97 6.35
C ALA A 390 11.16 8.96 6.18
N ALA A 391 10.92 7.92 5.39
CA ALA A 391 11.97 7.10 4.82
C ALA A 391 12.53 7.76 3.56
N ILE A 392 13.86 7.74 3.41
CA ILE A 392 14.55 8.40 2.30
C ILE A 392 15.64 7.50 1.72
N THR A 393 15.94 7.74 0.46
CA THR A 393 17.04 7.12 -0.27
C THR A 393 18.38 7.26 0.46
N ALA A 394 19.25 6.27 0.27
CA ALA A 394 20.64 6.30 0.68
C ALA A 394 21.62 6.47 -0.49
N ASP A 395 21.16 6.93 -1.67
CA ASP A 395 22.04 7.18 -2.80
C ASP A 395 22.95 8.40 -2.54
N GLY A 396 24.13 8.11 -1.97
CA GLY A 396 25.20 9.05 -1.69
C GLY A 396 26.10 9.37 -2.89
N SER A 397 25.84 8.81 -4.08
CA SER A 397 26.67 9.06 -5.27
C SER A 397 26.55 10.51 -5.76
N SER A 398 27.57 11.02 -6.46
CA SER A 398 27.56 12.40 -6.97
C SER A 398 26.45 12.58 -8.01
N GLY A 399 25.52 13.52 -7.76
CA GLY A 399 24.34 13.70 -8.62
C GLY A 399 23.26 12.63 -8.42
N GLY A 400 23.40 11.79 -7.40
CA GLY A 400 22.43 10.77 -7.02
C GLY A 400 21.16 11.33 -6.39
N LYS A 401 20.27 10.44 -5.94
CA LYS A 401 18.93 10.82 -5.45
C LYS A 401 18.95 11.77 -4.25
N ILE A 402 19.96 11.69 -3.36
CA ILE A 402 20.11 12.64 -2.25
C ILE A 402 20.36 14.08 -2.75
N ASP A 403 21.01 14.24 -3.92
CA ASP A 403 21.28 15.57 -4.50
C ASP A 403 20.05 16.15 -5.23
N ALA A 404 19.09 15.31 -5.62
CA ALA A 404 17.92 15.72 -6.39
C ALA A 404 16.82 16.43 -5.55
N THR A 405 16.85 16.30 -4.23
CA THR A 405 15.81 16.82 -3.32
C THR A 405 16.43 17.57 -2.14
N ASP A 406 15.79 18.67 -1.70
CA ASP A 406 16.24 19.46 -0.54
C ASP A 406 15.80 18.83 0.79
N TYR A 407 16.50 17.78 1.19
CA TYR A 407 16.27 17.08 2.46
C TYR A 407 16.59 17.93 3.70
N ASN A 408 17.45 18.97 3.59
CA ASN A 408 17.73 19.84 4.72
C ASN A 408 16.54 20.76 5.03
N ALA A 409 15.94 21.36 4.01
CA ALA A 409 14.75 22.17 4.20
C ALA A 409 13.57 21.32 4.71
N ALA A 410 13.40 20.10 4.19
CA ALA A 410 12.37 19.18 4.66
C ALA A 410 12.60 18.71 6.12
N ALA A 411 13.86 18.57 6.57
CA ALA A 411 14.21 18.14 7.92
C ALA A 411 13.63 19.05 9.01
N GLN A 412 13.33 20.32 8.72
CA GLN A 412 12.74 21.27 9.68
C GLN A 412 11.31 20.87 10.09
N HIS A 413 10.61 20.15 9.22
CA HIS A 413 9.21 19.74 9.44
C HIS A 413 9.08 18.33 10.01
N LEU A 414 10.18 17.57 10.03
CA LEU A 414 10.21 16.17 10.43
C LEU A 414 10.81 15.97 11.83
N ASN A 415 10.37 14.92 12.51
CA ASN A 415 11.01 14.46 13.73
C ASN A 415 12.37 13.80 13.38
N TRP A 416 12.40 12.93 12.38
CA TRP A 416 13.62 12.30 11.84
C TRP A 416 13.38 11.71 10.44
N TYR A 417 14.47 11.23 9.84
CA TYR A 417 14.54 10.42 8.64
C TYR A 417 14.95 8.98 8.94
N ASN A 418 14.31 8.03 8.27
CA ASN A 418 14.76 6.64 8.16
C ASN A 418 15.61 6.53 6.88
N VAL A 419 16.94 6.56 6.99
CA VAL A 419 17.82 6.52 5.80
C VAL A 419 17.99 5.06 5.36
N MET A 420 17.45 4.69 4.21
CA MET A 420 17.39 3.30 3.71
C MET A 420 18.76 2.79 3.25
N THR A 421 19.68 2.60 4.19
CA THR A 421 21.08 2.21 3.97
C THR A 421 21.24 0.70 3.71
N TYR A 422 20.38 0.17 2.86
CA TYR A 422 20.37 -1.20 2.33
C TYR A 422 19.96 -1.13 0.86
N ASP A 423 19.98 -2.27 0.17
CA ASP A 423 19.62 -2.39 -1.25
C ASP A 423 20.49 -1.58 -2.22
N TYR A 424 21.73 -1.28 -1.83
CA TYR A 424 22.71 -0.68 -2.72
C TYR A 424 23.01 -1.55 -3.94
N PHE A 425 23.07 -2.86 -3.75
CA PHE A 425 23.35 -3.84 -4.79
C PHE A 425 22.46 -5.07 -4.63
N GLY A 426 22.10 -5.70 -5.73
CA GLY A 426 21.19 -6.83 -5.73
C GLY A 426 21.03 -7.45 -7.11
N ALA A 427 20.28 -8.56 -7.17
CA ALA A 427 20.09 -9.33 -8.40
C ALA A 427 19.25 -8.64 -9.49
N PHE A 428 18.81 -7.41 -9.27
CA PHE A 428 18.39 -6.52 -10.36
C PHE A 428 19.53 -6.30 -11.38
N ASN A 429 20.79 -6.42 -10.95
CA ASN A 429 21.94 -6.66 -11.84
C ASN A 429 22.21 -8.17 -11.89
N ALA A 430 21.44 -8.89 -12.70
CA ALA A 430 21.37 -10.36 -12.66
C ALA A 430 22.71 -11.08 -12.89
N GLN A 431 23.59 -10.52 -13.73
CA GLN A 431 24.91 -11.10 -14.03
C GLN A 431 26.02 -10.63 -13.06
N GLY A 432 25.64 -9.88 -12.02
CA GLY A 432 26.56 -9.27 -11.07
C GLY A 432 27.08 -7.90 -11.54
N PRO A 433 28.25 -7.46 -11.03
CA PRO A 433 29.09 -8.17 -10.06
C PRO A 433 28.36 -8.39 -8.71
N THR A 434 28.65 -9.51 -8.04
CA THR A 434 28.16 -9.73 -6.67
C THR A 434 28.72 -8.66 -5.75
N ALA A 435 27.87 -8.06 -4.92
CA ALA A 435 28.28 -7.00 -4.00
C ALA A 435 27.37 -6.98 -2.77
N PRO A 436 27.89 -6.54 -1.61
CA PRO A 436 27.10 -6.48 -0.39
C PRO A 436 25.98 -5.45 -0.48
N HIS A 437 24.73 -5.83 -0.23
CA HIS A 437 23.60 -4.90 -0.40
C HIS A 437 23.50 -3.80 0.66
N SER A 438 24.18 -3.95 1.81
CA SER A 438 24.20 -2.96 2.89
C SER A 438 25.63 -2.77 3.43
N PRO A 439 26.60 -2.29 2.63
CA PRO A 439 27.93 -2.01 3.13
C PRO A 439 27.89 -0.76 4.02
N LEU A 440 28.59 -0.80 5.16
CA LEU A 440 28.77 0.36 6.02
C LEU A 440 29.71 1.38 5.37
N THR A 441 30.84 0.93 4.84
CA THR A 441 31.87 1.79 4.22
C THR A 441 32.11 1.43 2.75
N SER A 442 32.93 2.21 2.06
CA SER A 442 33.47 1.81 0.75
C SER A 442 34.45 0.63 0.88
N TYR A 443 34.75 -0.02 -0.24
CA TYR A 443 35.81 -1.04 -0.36
C TYR A 443 36.39 -1.06 -1.78
N THR A 444 37.62 -1.56 -1.92
CA THR A 444 38.26 -1.71 -3.24
C THR A 444 37.44 -2.66 -4.12
N GLY A 445 37.01 -2.18 -5.29
CA GLY A 445 36.16 -2.94 -6.20
C GLY A 445 34.66 -2.81 -5.93
N ILE A 446 34.23 -1.83 -5.11
CA ILE A 446 32.81 -1.49 -5.01
C ILE A 446 32.26 -1.09 -6.39
N PRO A 447 31.13 -1.64 -6.86
CA PRO A 447 30.66 -1.39 -8.24
C PRO A 447 30.27 0.06 -8.51
N THR A 448 29.67 0.72 -7.50
CA THR A 448 29.23 2.11 -7.59
C THR A 448 29.83 2.92 -6.45
N ALA A 449 30.59 3.95 -6.77
CA ALA A 449 31.14 4.86 -5.76
C ALA A 449 30.01 5.62 -5.04
N GLY A 450 30.10 5.72 -3.71
CA GLY A 450 29.07 6.38 -2.88
C GLY A 450 27.89 5.49 -2.48
N PHE A 451 27.85 4.23 -2.94
CA PHE A 451 26.80 3.27 -2.56
C PHE A 451 27.20 2.50 -1.29
N ASN A 452 27.31 3.23 -0.18
CA ASN A 452 27.53 2.69 1.16
C ASN A 452 26.95 3.62 2.22
N SER A 453 26.67 3.06 3.39
CA SER A 453 25.96 3.74 4.48
C SER A 453 26.66 5.02 4.96
N ASP A 454 27.99 5.00 5.08
CA ASP A 454 28.76 6.17 5.49
C ASP A 454 28.63 7.31 4.48
N ALA A 455 28.80 7.04 3.18
CA ALA A 455 28.64 8.05 2.14
C ALA A 455 27.26 8.74 2.18
N ALA A 456 26.18 7.98 2.36
CA ALA A 456 24.83 8.53 2.48
C ALA A 456 24.68 9.45 3.71
N ILE A 457 25.14 8.97 4.87
CA ILE A 457 25.06 9.71 6.13
C ILE A 457 25.92 10.98 6.09
N GLN A 458 27.17 10.90 5.60
CA GLN A 458 28.03 12.07 5.48
C GLN A 458 27.48 13.07 4.47
N LYS A 459 26.86 12.62 3.36
CA LYS A 459 26.23 13.53 2.40
C LYS A 459 25.06 14.30 3.02
N LEU A 460 24.16 13.62 3.73
CA LEU A 460 23.04 14.29 4.42
C LEU A 460 23.52 15.28 5.48
N LYS A 461 24.52 14.90 6.28
CA LYS A 461 25.15 15.79 7.27
C LYS A 461 25.83 16.98 6.59
N GLY A 462 26.55 16.76 5.49
CA GLY A 462 27.19 17.81 4.69
C GLY A 462 26.20 18.78 4.04
N LYS A 463 24.97 18.33 3.76
CA LYS A 463 23.84 19.18 3.35
C LYS A 463 23.15 19.91 4.50
N GLY A 464 23.57 19.69 5.75
CA GLY A 464 23.07 20.39 6.93
C GLY A 464 21.99 19.64 7.72
N VAL A 465 21.63 18.40 7.33
CA VAL A 465 20.66 17.62 8.10
C VAL A 465 21.25 17.23 9.46
N PRO A 466 20.60 17.56 10.60
CA PRO A 466 21.13 17.22 11.92
C PRO A 466 21.28 15.71 12.09
N ALA A 467 22.44 15.25 12.57
CA ALA A 467 22.71 13.83 12.80
C ALA A 467 21.66 13.18 13.71
N SER A 468 21.19 13.90 14.74
CA SER A 468 20.14 13.44 15.66
C SER A 468 18.77 13.18 15.01
N LYS A 469 18.57 13.63 13.76
CA LYS A 469 17.40 13.35 12.93
C LYS A 469 17.63 12.27 11.88
N LEU A 470 18.77 11.58 11.87
CA LEU A 470 19.06 10.49 10.94
C LEU A 470 19.04 9.17 11.69
N LEU A 471 18.26 8.20 11.21
CA LEU A 471 18.31 6.80 11.65
C LEU A 471 19.00 5.94 10.58
N LEU A 472 19.96 5.13 11.00
CA LEU A 472 20.65 4.17 10.14
C LEU A 472 19.74 2.97 9.86
N GLY A 473 19.59 2.56 8.59
CA GLY A 473 18.76 1.41 8.19
C GLY A 473 19.53 0.09 8.15
N ILE A 474 18.88 -0.97 8.64
CA ILE A 474 19.39 -2.36 8.63
C ILE A 474 18.40 -3.27 7.89
N GLY A 475 18.89 -4.07 6.94
CA GLY A 475 18.09 -5.09 6.27
C GLY A 475 18.09 -6.40 7.06
N PHE A 476 16.92 -6.88 7.51
CA PHE A 476 16.72 -8.19 8.14
C PHE A 476 16.53 -9.31 7.11
N TYR A 477 17.23 -9.20 6.00
CA TYR A 477 17.21 -10.09 4.86
C TYR A 477 18.56 -9.98 4.16
N GLY A 478 18.82 -10.90 3.24
CA GLY A 478 19.93 -10.80 2.31
C GLY A 478 19.49 -10.62 0.88
N ARG A 479 20.40 -10.08 0.06
CA ARG A 479 20.30 -10.15 -1.40
C ARG A 479 21.34 -11.10 -1.97
N GLY A 480 20.94 -11.86 -2.99
CA GLY A 480 21.77 -12.95 -3.47
C GLY A 480 21.66 -13.29 -4.95
N TRP A 481 22.71 -13.92 -5.44
CA TRP A 481 22.90 -14.37 -6.81
C TRP A 481 23.20 -15.87 -6.84
N THR A 482 22.89 -16.52 -7.95
CA THR A 482 23.28 -17.91 -8.22
C THR A 482 24.24 -18.01 -9.41
N GLY A 483 24.81 -19.20 -9.60
CA GLY A 483 25.84 -19.46 -10.61
C GLY A 483 27.18 -18.79 -10.30
N VAL A 484 27.44 -18.43 -9.04
CA VAL A 484 28.64 -17.72 -8.61
C VAL A 484 29.76 -18.71 -8.31
N THR A 485 30.93 -18.49 -8.90
CA THR A 485 32.11 -19.37 -8.74
C THR A 485 33.05 -18.91 -7.62
N GLN A 486 33.26 -17.60 -7.46
CA GLN A 486 34.11 -17.04 -6.41
C GLN A 486 33.41 -16.85 -5.06
N ALA A 487 34.17 -16.85 -3.97
CA ALA A 487 33.65 -16.68 -2.61
C ALA A 487 33.54 -15.24 -2.15
N THR A 488 34.53 -14.41 -2.48
CA THR A 488 34.52 -12.99 -2.16
C THR A 488 33.62 -12.21 -3.13
N PRO A 489 33.08 -11.04 -2.74
CA PRO A 489 32.33 -10.19 -3.66
C PRO A 489 33.15 -9.78 -4.89
N GLY A 490 32.46 -9.37 -5.96
CA GLY A 490 33.02 -8.91 -7.23
C GLY A 490 32.84 -9.87 -8.40
N GLY A 491 32.24 -11.04 -8.16
CA GLY A 491 32.13 -12.12 -9.14
C GLY A 491 30.95 -11.98 -10.08
N THR A 492 31.00 -12.68 -11.21
CA THR A 492 29.84 -12.82 -12.09
C THR A 492 28.84 -13.81 -11.51
N ALA A 493 27.61 -13.71 -12.00
CA ALA A 493 26.49 -14.57 -11.66
C ALA A 493 25.70 -14.93 -12.92
N THR A 494 24.83 -15.93 -12.82
CA THR A 494 23.89 -16.27 -13.90
C THR A 494 22.51 -15.65 -13.68
N GLY A 495 22.17 -15.28 -12.44
CA GLY A 495 20.90 -14.64 -12.10
C GLY A 495 20.69 -14.52 -10.60
N ALA A 496 19.46 -14.17 -10.22
CA ALA A 496 19.03 -14.11 -8.83
C ALA A 496 19.09 -15.48 -8.15
N ALA A 497 19.55 -15.52 -6.90
CA ALA A 497 19.46 -16.74 -6.10
C ALA A 497 17.99 -17.08 -5.78
N PRO A 498 17.61 -18.36 -5.66
CA PRO A 498 16.28 -18.72 -5.19
C PRO A 498 16.03 -18.17 -3.79
N GLY A 499 14.91 -17.47 -3.59
CA GLY A 499 14.43 -17.00 -2.30
C GLY A 499 13.02 -17.50 -2.04
N THR A 500 12.61 -17.58 -0.76
CA THR A 500 11.34 -18.16 -0.34
C THR A 500 10.12 -17.39 -0.89
N TYR A 501 10.19 -16.06 -0.88
CA TYR A 501 9.08 -15.19 -1.27
C TYR A 501 9.36 -14.39 -2.55
N GLU A 502 10.63 -14.09 -2.83
CA GLU A 502 11.06 -13.34 -4.00
C GLU A 502 12.45 -13.81 -4.44
N ALA A 503 12.67 -13.97 -5.74
CA ALA A 503 13.99 -14.35 -6.24
C ALA A 503 15.03 -13.25 -5.95
N GLY A 504 16.17 -13.66 -5.41
CA GLY A 504 17.29 -12.77 -5.07
C GLY A 504 17.16 -12.09 -3.71
N ILE A 505 16.13 -12.41 -2.92
CA ILE A 505 15.91 -11.90 -1.56
C ILE A 505 15.56 -13.07 -0.64
N GLU A 506 16.17 -13.15 0.53
CA GLU A 506 15.83 -14.17 1.53
C GLU A 506 15.94 -13.62 2.95
N ASP A 507 15.01 -14.03 3.82
CA ASP A 507 14.94 -13.58 5.20
C ASP A 507 16.19 -14.04 6.00
N TYR A 508 16.67 -13.22 6.94
CA TYR A 508 17.82 -13.59 7.79
C TYR A 508 17.58 -14.90 8.55
N LYS A 509 16.36 -15.11 9.07
CA LYS A 509 15.98 -16.34 9.80
C LYS A 509 16.20 -17.62 9.00
N VAL A 510 16.17 -17.54 7.67
CA VAL A 510 16.47 -18.65 6.76
C VAL A 510 17.98 -18.69 6.48
N LEU A 511 18.55 -17.56 6.05
CA LEU A 511 19.96 -17.47 5.64
C LEU A 511 20.95 -17.87 6.72
N LYS A 512 20.67 -17.56 8.00
CA LYS A 512 21.56 -17.95 9.12
C LYS A 512 21.87 -19.45 9.17
N ASN A 513 20.97 -20.27 8.63
CA ASN A 513 21.09 -21.74 8.60
C ASN A 513 21.39 -22.26 7.20
N SER A 514 20.69 -21.78 6.17
CA SER A 514 20.79 -22.30 4.81
C SER A 514 22.06 -21.84 4.07
N CYS A 515 22.58 -20.66 4.43
CA CYS A 515 23.79 -20.09 3.84
C CYS A 515 24.56 -19.26 4.87
N PRO A 516 25.14 -19.89 5.92
CA PRO A 516 25.81 -19.16 7.00
C PRO A 516 26.96 -18.29 6.50
N SER A 517 27.21 -17.17 7.17
CA SER A 517 28.23 -16.21 6.75
C SER A 517 29.61 -16.86 6.69
N THR A 518 30.29 -16.65 5.56
CA THR A 518 31.65 -17.17 5.30
C THR A 518 32.70 -16.07 5.36
N GLY A 519 32.30 -14.80 5.54
CA GLY A 519 33.21 -13.67 5.60
C GLY A 519 32.50 -12.34 5.80
N THR A 520 33.29 -11.30 6.07
CA THR A 520 32.83 -9.92 6.20
C THR A 520 33.62 -9.01 5.28
N ILE A 521 32.99 -7.94 4.83
CA ILE A 521 33.62 -6.88 4.05
C ILE A 521 32.87 -5.58 4.32
N ALA A 522 33.57 -4.45 4.40
CA ALA A 522 32.97 -3.12 4.48
C ALA A 522 31.90 -2.97 5.59
N GLY A 523 32.10 -3.63 6.74
CA GLY A 523 31.17 -3.57 7.88
C GLY A 523 29.86 -4.34 7.71
N THR A 524 29.77 -5.27 6.75
CA THR A 524 28.66 -6.22 6.64
C THR A 524 29.17 -7.63 6.30
N ALA A 525 28.26 -8.61 6.25
CA ALA A 525 28.58 -10.02 6.01
C ALA A 525 28.22 -10.45 4.60
N TYR A 526 28.90 -11.50 4.16
CA TYR A 526 28.54 -12.27 2.98
C TYR A 526 28.70 -13.77 3.23
N ALA A 527 28.10 -14.57 2.36
CA ALA A 527 28.11 -16.02 2.40
C ALA A 527 28.18 -16.58 0.98
N LYS A 528 29.02 -17.59 0.76
CA LYS A 528 28.91 -18.48 -0.41
C LYS A 528 28.52 -19.88 0.04
N CYS A 529 27.45 -20.43 -0.55
CA CYS A 529 26.98 -21.78 -0.28
C CYS A 529 26.60 -22.46 -1.60
N GLY A 530 27.38 -23.47 -2.01
CA GLY A 530 27.24 -24.06 -3.34
C GLY A 530 27.48 -23.00 -4.44
N SER A 531 26.55 -22.87 -5.38
CA SER A 531 26.57 -21.84 -6.44
C SER A 531 25.96 -20.50 -6.01
N ASN A 532 25.40 -20.40 -4.81
CA ASN A 532 24.75 -19.19 -4.33
C ASN A 532 25.72 -18.30 -3.57
N TRP A 533 25.54 -16.99 -3.73
CA TRP A 533 26.24 -15.96 -3.00
C TRP A 533 25.22 -14.97 -2.43
N TRP A 534 25.30 -14.70 -1.13
CA TRP A 534 24.40 -13.80 -0.40
C TRP A 534 25.19 -12.76 0.38
N SER A 535 24.65 -11.56 0.51
CA SER A 535 25.07 -10.60 1.52
C SER A 535 23.88 -10.19 2.36
N TYR A 536 24.09 -10.12 3.68
CA TYR A 536 23.11 -9.80 4.70
C TYR A 536 23.84 -9.33 5.97
N ASP A 537 23.12 -8.69 6.88
CA ASP A 537 23.65 -8.37 8.21
C ASP A 537 23.49 -9.50 9.23
N THR A 538 24.43 -9.57 10.17
CA THR A 538 24.46 -10.53 11.28
C THR A 538 24.53 -9.76 12.60
N PRO A 539 24.32 -10.41 13.77
CA PRO A 539 24.48 -9.74 15.07
C PRO A 539 25.83 -9.03 15.23
N SER A 540 26.91 -9.63 14.71
CA SER A 540 28.25 -9.04 14.75
C SER A 540 28.36 -7.76 13.91
N THR A 541 27.90 -7.79 12.65
CA THR A 541 27.97 -6.60 11.77
C THR A 541 27.04 -5.50 12.23
N ILE A 542 25.86 -5.86 12.76
CA ILE A 542 24.93 -4.93 13.41
C ILE A 542 25.60 -4.24 14.59
N GLY A 543 26.32 -4.95 15.47
CA GLY A 543 27.05 -4.33 16.57
C GLY A 543 28.04 -3.25 16.11
N GLY A 544 28.75 -3.50 15.01
CA GLY A 544 29.61 -2.50 14.36
C GLY A 544 28.83 -1.31 13.80
N LYS A 545 27.70 -1.55 13.12
CA LYS A 545 26.83 -0.49 12.58
C LYS A 545 26.18 0.36 13.68
N MET A 546 25.80 -0.22 14.81
CA MET A 546 25.27 0.54 15.95
C MET A 546 26.36 1.39 16.62
N SER A 547 27.58 0.85 16.73
CA SER A 547 28.75 1.62 17.19
C SER A 547 29.03 2.82 16.28
N TYR A 548 28.91 2.63 14.96
CA TYR A 548 28.97 3.72 13.99
C TYR A 548 27.84 4.74 14.20
N SER A 549 26.59 4.29 14.35
CA SER A 549 25.44 5.16 14.62
C SER A 549 25.65 6.04 15.87
N ASN A 550 26.20 5.45 16.93
CA ASN A 550 26.56 6.18 18.15
C ASN A 550 27.69 7.18 17.92
N THR A 551 28.79 6.76 17.29
CA THR A 551 29.96 7.60 16.99
C THR A 551 29.60 8.80 16.10
N GLN A 552 28.68 8.61 15.14
CA GLN A 552 28.23 9.66 14.24
C GLN A 552 27.18 10.60 14.84
N GLY A 553 26.75 10.35 16.09
CA GLY A 553 25.73 11.14 16.77
C GLY A 553 24.33 10.97 16.16
N LEU A 554 24.05 9.83 15.53
CA LEU A 554 22.77 9.60 14.86
C LEU A 554 21.61 9.51 15.86
N GLY A 555 20.38 9.74 15.40
CA GLY A 555 19.18 9.64 16.24
C GLY A 555 18.91 8.22 16.75
N GLY A 556 19.50 7.20 16.11
CA GLY A 556 19.29 5.79 16.39
C GLY A 556 19.43 4.95 15.12
N ALA A 557 18.65 3.88 15.03
CA ALA A 557 18.59 3.01 13.87
C ALA A 557 17.19 2.45 13.67
N PHE A 558 16.93 1.97 12.47
CA PHE A 558 15.72 1.24 12.13
C PHE A 558 16.03 0.01 11.28
N PHE A 559 15.04 -0.87 11.10
CA PHE A 559 15.21 -2.05 10.26
C PHE A 559 14.01 -2.35 9.37
N TRP A 560 14.32 -2.92 8.20
CA TRP A 560 13.39 -3.49 7.23
C TRP A 560 13.66 -5.00 7.09
N GLU A 561 12.78 -5.90 7.46
CA GLU A 561 11.52 -5.70 8.19
C GLU A 561 11.34 -6.82 9.24
N LEU A 562 10.40 -6.65 10.17
CA LEU A 562 10.20 -7.50 11.34
C LEU A 562 10.09 -9.00 11.02
N THR A 563 9.48 -9.39 9.90
CA THR A 563 9.31 -10.80 9.56
C THR A 563 10.61 -11.50 9.22
N GLY A 564 11.68 -10.76 8.88
CA GLY A 564 12.97 -11.31 8.49
C GLY A 564 13.81 -11.83 9.65
N ASP A 565 13.59 -11.34 10.87
CA ASP A 565 14.32 -11.78 12.06
C ASP A 565 13.87 -13.18 12.54
N THR A 566 14.72 -13.79 13.34
CA THR A 566 14.46 -15.06 14.02
C THR A 566 13.31 -14.96 15.03
N THR A 567 12.75 -16.11 15.40
CA THR A 567 11.70 -16.20 16.43
C THR A 567 12.14 -15.69 17.81
N GLY A 568 13.45 -15.58 18.07
CA GLY A 568 14.04 -15.00 19.28
C GLY A 568 14.44 -13.53 19.17
N GLY A 569 14.19 -12.87 18.04
CA GLY A 569 14.55 -11.46 17.82
C GLY A 569 16.07 -11.22 17.93
N GLU A 570 16.87 -12.09 17.31
CA GLU A 570 18.32 -12.07 17.39
C GLU A 570 18.94 -10.78 16.84
N LEU A 571 18.50 -10.31 15.66
CA LEU A 571 19.06 -9.09 15.05
C LEU A 571 18.62 -7.83 15.79
N ILE A 572 17.35 -7.73 16.18
CA ILE A 572 16.88 -6.59 16.97
C ILE A 572 17.57 -6.55 18.35
N THR A 573 17.89 -7.71 18.93
CA THR A 573 18.67 -7.77 20.18
C THR A 573 20.07 -7.19 19.98
N ALA A 574 20.73 -7.51 18.88
CA ALA A 574 22.02 -6.89 18.54
C ALA A 574 21.91 -5.37 18.34
N MET A 575 20.84 -4.90 17.67
CA MET A 575 20.59 -3.46 17.52
C MET A 575 20.40 -2.77 18.87
N LYS A 576 19.55 -3.33 19.74
CA LYS A 576 19.27 -2.78 21.06
C LYS A 576 20.53 -2.69 21.91
N ASN A 577 21.30 -3.79 21.99
CA ASN A 577 22.54 -3.83 22.76
C ASN A 577 23.59 -2.85 22.23
N GLY A 578 23.67 -2.69 20.91
CA GLY A 578 24.65 -1.80 20.29
C GLY A 578 24.31 -0.31 20.44
N LEU A 579 23.03 0.05 20.51
CA LEU A 579 22.60 1.45 20.68
C LEU A 579 22.70 1.94 22.13
N GLY A 580 22.60 1.03 23.11
CA GLY A 580 22.47 1.35 24.54
C GLY A 580 21.00 1.37 24.96
#